data_AF-A0A9P5ALL1-F1
#
_entry.id   AF-A0A9P5ALL1-F1
#
_cell.length_a   1.000
_cell.length_b   1.000
_cell.length_c   1.000
_cell.angle_alpha   90.00
_cell.angle_beta   90.00
_cell.angle_gamma   90.00
#
_symmetry.space_group_name_H-M   'P 1'
#
loop_
_entity.id
_entity.type
_entity.pdbx_description
1 polymer ?
#
loop_
_entity_poly.entity_id
_entity_poly.type
_entity_poly.pdbx_seq_one_letter_code
_entity_poly.pdbx_strand_id
1 'polypeptide(L)'
;MSTRRLSAHRCHYSGILGLTIGVCKSSQEGRPNRWILMLADRDGEYAIGYRVLGGPSQNLPWEVVVEDGRLNSFAANYHLPVAEISAGHVRKVKAAARKNPGRFCQEWVVDVLRDLEVQGVVPPGTVRRISNFVEEDPYAGASPTIRDEEYDGFHDKIFEWLEKRPFHRLRSLGRLKHLGALVAASA
;
A
#
# COMPACT_ATOMS: atom_id res chain seq x y z
N MET A 1 18.82 -1.81 45.99
CA MET A 1 17.67 -1.15 45.32
C MET A 1 17.63 -1.63 43.88
N SER A 2 16.56 -2.33 43.49
CA SER A 2 16.45 -3.05 42.22
C SER A 2 15.87 -2.14 41.14
N THR A 3 16.67 -1.78 40.14
CA THR A 3 16.19 -1.13 38.91
C THR A 3 15.53 -2.20 38.05
N ARG A 4 14.20 -2.32 38.17
CA ARG A 4 13.39 -3.11 37.26
C ARG A 4 13.49 -2.50 35.86
N ARG A 5 14.18 -3.20 34.96
CA ARG A 5 14.09 -2.98 33.51
C ARG A 5 12.61 -3.08 33.12
N LEU A 6 12.02 -1.96 32.71
CA LEU A 6 10.73 -1.98 32.04
C LEU A 6 10.96 -2.65 30.69
N SER A 7 10.55 -3.91 30.64
CA SER A 7 10.42 -4.71 29.43
C SER A 7 9.56 -3.94 28.44
N ALA A 8 10.21 -3.35 27.43
CA ALA A 8 9.54 -2.90 26.24
C ALA A 8 8.82 -4.13 25.64
N HIS A 9 7.50 -4.19 25.83
CA HIS A 9 6.67 -5.12 25.12
C HIS A 9 6.79 -4.81 23.63
N ARG A 10 7.74 -5.47 22.97
CA ARG A 10 7.76 -5.60 21.52
C ARG A 10 6.43 -6.23 21.14
N CYS A 11 5.50 -5.44 20.62
CA CYS A 11 4.39 -5.97 19.86
C CYS A 11 4.98 -6.74 18.68
N HIS A 12 5.04 -8.07 18.82
CA HIS A 12 5.21 -8.99 17.71
C HIS A 12 3.98 -8.86 16.81
N TYR A 13 3.99 -7.89 15.90
CA TYR A 13 3.12 -7.97 14.72
C TYR A 13 3.68 -9.06 13.82
N SER A 14 3.29 -10.31 14.06
CA SER A 14 3.46 -11.43 13.13
C SER A 14 2.45 -11.34 11.98
N GLY A 15 2.27 -10.14 11.42
CA GLY A 15 1.29 -9.87 10.38
C GLY A 15 1.89 -10.11 9.01
N ILE A 16 1.25 -10.96 8.22
CA ILE A 16 1.49 -11.07 6.78
C ILE A 16 0.59 -10.05 6.10
N LEU A 17 1.13 -9.33 5.11
CA LEU A 17 0.43 -8.35 4.28
C LEU A 17 0.43 -8.82 2.83
N GLY A 18 -0.66 -8.56 2.12
CA GLY A 18 -0.75 -8.81 0.69
C GLY A 18 -0.15 -7.65 -0.11
N LEU A 19 0.93 -7.91 -0.84
CA LEU A 19 1.42 -6.98 -1.86
C LEU A 19 0.72 -7.32 -3.19
N THR A 20 0.00 -6.36 -3.73
CA THR A 20 -0.79 -6.52 -4.96
C THR A 20 -0.65 -5.30 -5.86
N ILE A 21 -1.02 -5.45 -7.14
CA ILE A 21 -1.17 -4.32 -8.06
C ILE A 21 -2.67 -4.16 -8.33
N GLY A 22 -3.26 -3.05 -7.90
CA GLY A 22 -4.60 -2.67 -8.32
C GLY A 22 -4.55 -2.11 -9.74
N VAL A 23 -5.35 -2.68 -10.65
CA VAL A 23 -5.44 -2.22 -12.03
C VAL A 23 -6.77 -1.50 -12.25
N CYS A 24 -6.67 -0.23 -12.63
CA CYS A 24 -7.79 0.63 -12.98
C CYS A 24 -7.88 0.71 -14.51
N LYS A 25 -8.94 0.16 -15.08
CA LYS A 25 -9.19 0.19 -16.52
C LYS A 25 -9.50 1.62 -16.97
N SER A 26 -8.92 2.02 -18.09
CA SER A 26 -9.36 3.25 -18.76
C SER A 26 -10.73 3.03 -19.39
N SER A 27 -11.64 3.99 -19.22
CA SER A 27 -12.91 4.02 -19.96
C SER A 27 -12.74 4.57 -21.39
N GLN A 28 -11.60 5.17 -21.70
CA GLN A 28 -11.27 5.67 -23.04
C GLN A 28 -10.40 4.66 -23.78
N GLU A 29 -10.82 4.32 -25.00
CA GLU A 29 -10.10 3.44 -25.91
C GLU A 29 -8.71 4.02 -26.25
N GLY A 30 -7.71 3.14 -26.32
CA GLY A 30 -6.32 3.52 -26.61
C GLY A 30 -5.55 4.16 -25.44
N ARG A 31 -6.16 4.35 -24.26
CA ARG A 31 -5.42 4.77 -23.05
C ARG A 31 -4.97 3.57 -22.22
N PRO A 32 -3.72 3.55 -21.74
CA PRO A 32 -3.22 2.45 -20.93
C PRO A 32 -3.94 2.37 -19.58
N ASN A 33 -4.02 1.17 -19.01
CA ASN A 33 -4.58 1.00 -17.68
C ASN A 33 -3.68 1.65 -16.63
N ARG A 34 -4.27 2.15 -15.55
CA ARG A 34 -3.51 2.73 -14.44
C ARG A 34 -3.23 1.68 -13.39
N TRP A 35 -1.99 1.61 -12.92
CA TRP A 35 -1.58 0.70 -11.86
C TRP A 35 -1.40 1.44 -10.54
N ILE A 36 -1.77 0.76 -9.46
CA ILE A 36 -1.56 1.19 -8.07
C ILE A 36 -0.84 0.03 -7.38
N LEU A 37 0.33 0.27 -6.80
CA LEU A 37 0.95 -0.72 -5.92
C LEU A 37 0.24 -0.67 -4.57
N MET A 38 -0.25 -1.79 -4.08
CA MET A 38 -1.09 -1.85 -2.89
C MET A 38 -0.53 -2.81 -1.87
N LEU A 39 -0.48 -2.37 -0.62
CA LEU A 39 -0.17 -3.19 0.53
C LEU A 39 -1.43 -3.33 1.38
N ALA A 40 -2.09 -4.47 1.25
CA ALA A 40 -3.34 -4.79 1.93
C ALA A 40 -3.09 -5.55 3.24
N ASP A 41 -3.97 -5.32 4.22
CA ASP A 41 -4.03 -6.19 5.40
C ASP A 41 -4.51 -7.61 5.04
N ARG A 42 -4.40 -8.53 6.00
CA ARG A 42 -4.73 -9.94 5.80
C ARG A 42 -6.18 -10.17 5.42
N ASP A 43 -7.08 -9.34 5.97
CA ASP A 43 -8.51 -9.45 5.77
C ASP A 43 -8.95 -8.78 4.45
N GLY A 44 -8.05 -8.04 3.79
CA GLY A 44 -8.32 -7.32 2.56
C GLY A 44 -9.27 -6.14 2.75
N GLU A 45 -9.40 -5.61 3.98
CA GLU A 45 -10.32 -4.52 4.28
C GLU A 45 -9.66 -3.16 4.05
N TYR A 46 -8.40 -3.02 4.48
CA TYR A 46 -7.62 -1.78 4.36
C TYR A 46 -6.35 -1.99 3.55
N ALA A 47 -5.92 -0.93 2.87
CA ALA A 47 -4.68 -0.93 2.12
C ALA A 47 -3.98 0.42 2.15
N ILE A 48 -2.66 0.37 1.98
CA ILE A 48 -1.84 1.51 1.58
C ILE A 48 -1.62 1.41 0.07
N GLY A 49 -2.06 2.41 -0.68
CA GLY A 49 -1.85 2.53 -2.11
C GLY A 49 -0.72 3.51 -2.43
N TYR A 50 0.13 3.12 -3.38
CA TYR A 50 1.15 3.96 -3.97
C TYR A 50 0.81 4.13 -5.46
N ARG A 51 0.63 5.38 -5.89
CA ARG A 51 0.18 5.70 -7.25
C ARG A 51 1.01 6.81 -7.85
N VAL A 52 1.21 6.75 -9.16
CA VAL A 52 1.76 7.88 -9.90
C VAL A 52 0.62 8.73 -10.46
N LEU A 53 0.65 10.02 -10.18
CA LEU A 53 -0.26 11.05 -10.70
C LEU A 53 0.47 11.97 -11.69
N GLY A 54 -0.29 12.83 -12.36
CA GLY A 54 0.23 13.79 -13.34
C GLY A 54 0.66 13.14 -14.66
N GLY A 55 1.78 13.61 -15.19
CA GLY A 55 2.38 13.16 -16.44
C GLY A 55 1.94 13.93 -17.69
N PRO A 56 2.48 13.57 -18.87
CA PRO A 56 2.28 14.33 -20.10
C PRO A 56 0.83 14.49 -20.52
N SER A 57 -0.03 13.51 -20.21
CA SER A 57 -1.48 13.60 -20.50
C SER A 57 -2.22 14.67 -19.70
N GLN A 58 -1.63 15.14 -18.60
CA GLN A 58 -2.19 16.18 -17.74
C GLN A 58 -1.36 17.48 -17.81
N ASN A 59 -0.28 17.50 -18.60
CA ASN A 59 0.70 18.58 -18.65
C ASN A 59 1.24 18.96 -17.24
N LEU A 60 1.48 17.94 -16.42
CA LEU A 60 2.00 18.05 -15.07
C LEU A 60 3.22 17.14 -14.89
N PRO A 61 4.16 17.47 -13.97
CA PRO A 61 5.17 16.50 -13.53
C PRO A 61 4.51 15.19 -13.10
N TRP A 62 5.25 14.10 -13.23
CA TRP A 62 4.88 12.87 -12.55
C TRP A 62 5.10 13.02 -11.04
N GLU A 63 4.10 12.63 -10.26
CA GLU A 63 4.15 12.69 -8.79
C GLU A 63 3.81 11.34 -8.19
N VAL A 64 4.61 10.85 -7.24
CA VAL A 64 4.31 9.62 -6.50
C VAL A 64 3.56 9.98 -5.22
N VAL A 65 2.31 9.53 -5.13
CA VAL A 65 1.44 9.77 -4.00
C VAL A 65 1.21 8.47 -3.22
N VAL A 66 1.16 8.61 -1.89
CA VAL A 66 0.88 7.51 -0.96
C VAL A 66 -0.39 7.82 -0.19
N GLU A 67 -1.35 6.92 -0.23
CA GLU A 67 -2.66 7.07 0.39
C GLU A 67 -3.03 5.80 1.15
N ASP A 68 -3.67 5.95 2.31
CA ASP A 68 -4.29 4.85 3.04
C ASP A 68 -5.81 4.93 2.95
N GLY A 69 -6.47 3.78 3.00
CA GLY A 69 -7.92 3.73 2.91
C GLY A 69 -8.46 2.32 2.91
N ARG A 70 -9.77 2.21 2.69
CA ARG A 70 -10.41 0.91 2.45
C ARG A 70 -9.93 0.36 1.11
N LEU A 71 -9.73 -0.95 0.99
CA LEU A 71 -9.25 -1.55 -0.26
C LEU A 71 -10.14 -1.14 -1.46
N ASN A 72 -11.46 -1.13 -1.24
CA ASN A 72 -12.44 -0.76 -2.27
C ASN A 72 -12.46 0.73 -2.63
N SER A 73 -11.86 1.63 -1.84
CA SER A 73 -11.82 3.07 -2.18
C SER A 73 -10.78 3.41 -3.24
N PHE A 74 -9.85 2.51 -3.55
CA PHE A 74 -8.81 2.74 -4.56
C PHE A 74 -9.32 2.54 -6.01
N ALA A 75 -10.61 2.22 -6.20
CA ALA A 75 -11.27 2.09 -7.50
C ALA A 75 -10.57 1.14 -8.50
N ALA A 76 -9.80 0.17 -8.01
CA ALA A 76 -9.21 -0.87 -8.83
C ALA A 76 -10.31 -1.79 -9.38
N ASN A 77 -10.28 -2.07 -10.67
CA ASN A 77 -11.23 -3.00 -11.30
C ASN A 77 -10.87 -4.45 -11.02
N TYR A 78 -9.58 -4.76 -10.90
CA TYR A 78 -9.07 -6.07 -10.49
C TYR A 78 -7.68 -5.93 -9.87
N HIS A 79 -7.22 -6.99 -9.22
CA HIS A 79 -5.92 -7.03 -8.54
C HIS A 79 -5.03 -8.11 -9.15
N LEU A 80 -3.76 -7.79 -9.39
CA LEU A 80 -2.71 -8.75 -9.72
C LEU A 80 -1.93 -9.08 -8.44
N PRO A 81 -1.97 -10.33 -7.95
CA PRO A 81 -1.22 -10.71 -6.77
C PRO A 81 0.30 -10.75 -7.05
N VAL A 82 1.06 -10.04 -6.21
CA VAL A 82 2.52 -9.99 -6.30
C VAL A 82 3.13 -10.99 -5.33
N ALA A 83 2.93 -10.78 -4.02
CA ALA A 83 3.49 -11.62 -2.96
C ALA A 83 2.77 -11.40 -1.64
N GLU A 84 2.91 -12.35 -0.73
CA GLU A 84 2.68 -12.13 0.69
C GLU A 84 4.01 -11.71 1.35
N ILE A 85 3.99 -10.61 2.09
CA ILE A 85 5.20 -10.08 2.75
C ILE A 85 4.99 -9.92 4.25
N SER A 86 6.07 -10.02 5.02
CA SER A 86 6.03 -9.67 6.44
C SER A 86 5.76 -8.17 6.64
N ALA A 87 4.97 -7.82 7.65
CA ALA A 87 4.79 -6.44 8.09
C ALA A 87 6.13 -5.73 8.42
N GLY A 88 7.17 -6.50 8.78
CA GLY A 88 8.53 -5.97 8.96
C GLY A 88 9.15 -5.35 7.68
N HIS A 89 8.61 -5.67 6.50
CA HIS A 89 9.07 -5.16 5.21
C HIS A 89 8.32 -3.91 4.71
N VAL A 90 7.30 -3.42 5.43
CA VAL A 90 6.54 -2.21 5.03
C VAL A 90 7.47 -1.02 4.75
N ARG A 91 8.47 -0.80 5.61
CA ARG A 91 9.44 0.29 5.44
C ARG A 91 10.28 0.14 4.17
N LYS A 92 10.60 -1.10 3.76
CA LYS A 92 11.31 -1.37 2.51
C LYS A 92 10.46 -1.06 1.29
N VAL A 93 9.17 -1.44 1.31
CA VAL A 93 8.19 -1.08 0.25
C VAL A 93 8.11 0.43 0.08
N LYS A 94 7.91 1.16 1.19
CA LYS A 94 7.87 2.62 1.16
C LYS A 94 9.17 3.24 0.65
N ALA A 95 10.32 2.74 1.10
CA ALA A 95 11.62 3.25 0.67
C ALA A 95 11.86 3.02 -0.82
N ALA A 96 11.53 1.84 -1.34
CA ALA A 96 11.62 1.52 -2.77
C ALA A 96 10.68 2.42 -3.60
N ALA A 97 9.43 2.61 -3.15
CA ALA A 97 8.48 3.51 -3.82
C ALA A 97 9.01 4.95 -3.92
N ARG A 98 9.61 5.49 -2.85
CA ARG A 98 10.16 6.85 -2.83
C ARG A 98 11.46 7.00 -3.62
N LYS A 99 12.28 5.95 -3.67
CA LYS A 99 13.55 5.95 -4.41
C LYS A 99 13.33 6.10 -5.91
N ASN A 100 12.22 5.57 -6.44
CA ASN A 100 11.95 5.57 -7.86
C ASN A 100 11.15 6.82 -8.27
N PRO A 101 11.69 7.69 -9.15
CA PRO A 101 10.99 8.89 -9.59
C PRO A 101 9.74 8.53 -10.39
N GLY A 102 8.71 9.39 -10.31
CA GLY A 102 7.47 9.20 -11.04
C GLY A 102 7.70 9.10 -12.56
N ARG A 103 7.00 8.16 -13.19
CA ARG A 103 6.98 7.92 -14.65
C ARG A 103 5.69 7.19 -15.02
N PHE A 104 5.60 6.66 -16.24
CA PHE A 104 4.50 5.78 -16.62
C PHE A 104 4.25 4.72 -15.52
N CYS A 105 3.04 4.71 -14.97
CA CYS A 105 2.76 4.07 -13.68
C CYS A 105 3.06 2.56 -13.66
N GLN A 106 2.95 1.88 -14.79
CA GLN A 106 3.22 0.45 -14.89
C GLN A 106 4.72 0.15 -14.81
N GLU A 107 5.54 0.93 -15.51
CA GLU A 107 7.00 0.87 -15.42
C GLU A 107 7.50 1.26 -14.03
N TRP A 108 6.91 2.32 -13.44
CA TRP A 108 7.23 2.72 -12.08
C TRP A 108 7.01 1.57 -11.08
N VAL A 109 5.87 0.86 -11.17
CA VAL A 109 5.62 -0.31 -10.33
C VAL A 109 6.67 -1.40 -10.56
N VAL A 110 7.06 -1.66 -11.82
CA VAL A 110 8.09 -2.65 -12.14
C VAL A 110 9.44 -2.29 -11.53
N ASP A 111 9.84 -1.01 -11.56
CA ASP A 111 11.09 -0.55 -10.96
C ASP A 111 11.08 -0.67 -9.42
N VAL A 112 9.94 -0.37 -8.79
CA VAL A 112 9.75 -0.60 -7.34
C VAL A 112 9.85 -2.10 -7.02
N LEU A 113 9.20 -2.96 -7.80
CA LEU A 113 9.28 -4.41 -7.61
C LEU A 113 10.69 -4.96 -7.84
N ARG A 114 11.45 -4.38 -8.76
CA ARG A 114 12.87 -4.73 -8.98
C ARG A 114 13.72 -4.44 -7.75
N ASP A 115 13.55 -3.26 -7.16
CA ASP A 115 14.23 -2.91 -5.92
C ASP A 115 13.83 -3.85 -4.76
N LEU A 116 12.56 -4.25 -4.69
CA LEU A 116 12.08 -5.18 -3.66
C LEU A 116 12.54 -6.62 -3.88
N GLU A 117 12.69 -7.05 -5.13
CA GLU A 117 13.21 -8.37 -5.48
C GLU A 117 14.69 -8.48 -5.12
N VAL A 118 15.49 -7.46 -5.44
CA VAL A 118 16.91 -7.36 -5.03
C VAL A 118 17.07 -7.39 -3.52
N GLN A 119 16.14 -6.77 -2.78
CA GLN A 119 16.13 -6.76 -1.31
C GLN A 119 15.58 -8.05 -0.68
N GLY A 120 15.16 -9.03 -1.49
CA GLY A 120 14.53 -10.28 -1.03
C GLY A 120 13.18 -10.08 -0.33
N VAL A 121 12.48 -8.97 -0.61
CA VAL A 121 11.14 -8.70 -0.06
C VAL A 121 10.07 -9.43 -0.84
N VAL A 122 10.23 -9.53 -2.16
CA VAL A 122 9.38 -10.34 -3.05
C VAL A 122 10.20 -11.49 -3.64
N PRO A 123 9.54 -12.59 -4.08
CA PRO A 123 10.25 -13.74 -4.65
C PRO A 123 11.04 -13.40 -5.91
N PRO A 124 12.17 -14.08 -6.17
CA PRO A 124 12.87 -13.99 -7.45
C PRO A 124 11.97 -14.35 -8.65
N GLY A 125 12.13 -13.64 -9.76
CA GLY A 125 11.31 -13.76 -10.97
C GLY A 125 10.00 -12.94 -10.93
N THR A 126 9.75 -12.17 -9.86
CA THR A 126 8.55 -11.33 -9.74
C THR A 126 8.52 -10.26 -10.84
N VAL A 127 9.63 -9.54 -11.04
CA VAL A 127 9.76 -8.53 -12.10
C VAL A 127 9.46 -9.15 -13.45
N ARG A 128 10.12 -10.25 -13.80
CA ARG A 128 9.92 -10.94 -15.09
C ARG A 128 8.46 -11.31 -15.32
N ARG A 129 7.77 -11.81 -14.28
CA ARG A 129 6.35 -12.18 -14.36
C ARG A 129 5.47 -10.95 -14.57
N ILE A 130 5.69 -9.88 -13.82
CA ILE A 130 4.85 -8.67 -13.86
C ILE A 130 5.09 -7.86 -15.14
N SER A 131 6.33 -7.81 -15.65
CA SER A 131 6.65 -7.10 -16.90
C SER A 131 5.86 -7.59 -18.12
N ASN A 132 5.40 -8.84 -18.12
CA ASN A 132 4.57 -9.38 -19.20
C ASN A 132 3.17 -8.73 -19.30
N PHE A 133 2.75 -8.00 -18.26
CA PHE A 133 1.47 -7.29 -18.23
C PHE A 133 1.61 -5.80 -18.53
N VAL A 134 2.84 -5.30 -18.70
CA VAL A 134 3.08 -3.89 -18.98
C VAL A 134 2.66 -3.59 -20.42
N GLU A 135 1.81 -2.59 -20.56
CA GLU A 135 1.40 -2.00 -21.84
C GLU A 135 2.50 -1.10 -22.39
N GLU A 136 2.50 -0.87 -23.69
CA GLU A 136 3.42 0.07 -24.33
C GLU A 136 3.28 1.47 -23.72
N ASP A 137 4.39 2.10 -23.32
CA ASP A 137 4.36 3.45 -22.77
C ASP A 137 4.09 4.48 -23.88
N PRO A 138 2.91 5.11 -23.92
CA PRO A 138 2.61 6.12 -24.94
C PRO A 138 3.40 7.42 -24.73
N TYR A 139 4.17 7.52 -23.64
CA TYR A 139 4.91 8.71 -23.23
C TYR A 139 6.44 8.54 -23.28
N ALA A 140 6.95 7.43 -23.84
CA ALA A 140 8.40 7.14 -23.85
C ALA A 140 9.27 8.26 -24.46
N GLY A 141 8.71 9.07 -25.38
CA GLY A 141 9.37 10.23 -25.99
C GLY A 141 9.10 11.58 -25.30
N ALA A 142 8.28 11.63 -24.25
CA ALA A 142 7.91 12.87 -23.59
C ALA A 142 9.01 13.34 -22.62
N SER A 143 9.36 14.63 -22.69
CA SER A 143 10.30 15.24 -21.73
C SER A 143 9.60 15.49 -20.38
N PRO A 144 10.26 15.25 -19.23
CA PRO A 144 9.67 15.51 -17.92
C PRO A 144 9.41 17.00 -17.74
N THR A 145 8.17 17.37 -17.41
CA THR A 145 7.83 18.74 -17.01
C THR A 145 8.22 18.91 -15.54
N ILE A 146 9.41 19.44 -15.25
CA ILE A 146 9.83 19.74 -13.88
C ILE A 146 9.13 21.03 -13.45
N ARG A 147 8.35 21.00 -12.36
CA ARG A 147 7.91 22.20 -11.63
C ARG A 147 8.64 22.18 -10.28
N ASP A 148 9.46 23.20 -10.01
CA ASP A 148 10.33 23.32 -8.84
C ASP A 148 9.59 23.68 -7.54
N GLU A 149 8.41 23.13 -7.30
CA GLU A 149 7.65 23.36 -6.06
C GLU A 149 7.79 22.13 -5.15
N GLU A 150 8.81 22.19 -4.31
CA GLU A 150 9.08 21.29 -3.19
C GLU A 150 7.84 21.19 -2.28
N TYR A 151 7.05 20.11 -2.40
CA TYR A 151 5.96 19.79 -1.47
C TYR A 151 6.52 19.14 -0.20
N ASP A 152 7.34 19.92 0.51
CA ASP A 152 8.02 19.55 1.74
C ASP A 152 7.08 19.84 2.93
N GLY A 153 6.19 18.89 3.27
CA GLY A 153 5.40 19.03 4.50
C GLY A 153 4.15 18.16 4.65
N PHE A 154 3.63 17.56 3.57
CA PHE A 154 2.49 16.65 3.70
C PHE A 154 2.91 15.25 4.16
N HIS A 155 4.10 14.82 3.74
CA HIS A 155 4.63 13.50 4.04
C HIS A 155 4.87 13.25 5.54
N ASP A 156 5.30 14.25 6.32
CA ASP A 156 5.57 14.07 7.74
C ASP A 156 4.30 13.92 8.58
N LYS A 157 3.20 14.55 8.16
CA LYS A 157 1.90 14.47 8.84
C LYS A 157 1.26 13.09 8.77
N ILE A 158 1.49 12.32 7.70
CA ILE A 158 0.98 10.95 7.57
C ILE A 158 1.77 9.97 8.47
N PHE A 159 3.09 10.17 8.65
CA PHE A 159 3.87 9.31 9.56
C PHE A 159 3.61 9.62 11.02
N GLU A 160 3.45 10.89 11.37
CA GLU A 160 2.96 11.29 12.69
C GLU A 160 1.55 10.74 12.97
N TRP A 161 0.72 10.53 11.94
CA TRP A 161 -0.61 9.94 12.06
C TRP A 161 -0.59 8.40 12.21
N LEU A 162 0.28 7.69 11.47
CA LEU A 162 0.45 6.23 11.58
C LEU A 162 1.05 5.79 12.92
N GLU A 163 1.88 6.64 13.54
CA GLU A 163 2.45 6.37 14.86
C GLU A 163 1.46 6.65 16.00
N LYS A 164 0.38 7.42 15.76
CA LYS A 164 -0.59 7.85 16.78
C LYS A 164 -1.83 6.97 16.96
N ARG A 165 -2.01 5.88 16.20
CA ARG A 165 -3.17 4.98 16.39
C ARG A 165 -2.78 3.64 17.03
N PRO A 166 -3.38 3.27 18.18
CA PRO A 166 -3.40 1.89 18.62
C PRO A 166 -4.48 1.15 17.81
N PHE A 167 -4.10 0.11 17.05
CA PHE A 167 -5.03 -0.84 16.46
C PHE A 167 -5.69 -1.70 17.56
N HIS A 168 -6.62 -1.10 18.31
CA HIS A 168 -7.51 -1.80 19.22
C HIS A 168 -8.95 -1.46 18.86
N ARG A 169 -9.53 -2.23 17.94
CA ARG A 169 -10.97 -2.55 17.95
C ARG A 169 -11.31 -3.71 17.03
N LEU A 170 -10.88 -4.92 17.40
CA LEU A 170 -11.56 -6.16 17.04
C LEU A 170 -11.83 -6.96 18.31
N ARG A 171 -12.82 -6.50 19.06
CA ARG A 171 -13.48 -7.26 20.13
C ARG A 171 -14.96 -6.89 20.10
N SER A 172 -15.73 -7.60 19.28
CA SER A 172 -17.08 -8.09 19.62
C SER A 172 -17.75 -8.68 18.38
N LEU A 173 -17.63 -10.00 18.22
CA LEU A 173 -18.77 -10.84 17.87
C LEU A 173 -18.48 -12.20 18.47
N GLY A 174 -18.67 -12.24 19.79
CA GLY A 174 -18.62 -13.46 20.58
C GLY A 174 -19.77 -14.39 20.19
N ARG A 175 -19.38 -15.62 19.92
CA ARG A 175 -20.14 -16.87 20.02
C ARG A 175 -21.47 -16.74 20.76
N LEU A 176 -22.57 -16.95 20.03
CA LEU A 176 -23.84 -17.41 20.59
C LEU A 176 -23.67 -18.88 20.99
N LYS A 177 -23.50 -19.17 22.28
CA LYS A 177 -23.89 -20.46 22.91
C LYS A 177 -24.22 -20.26 24.41
N HIS A 178 -25.50 -20.51 24.71
CA HIS A 178 -26.11 -21.08 25.93
C HIS A 178 -26.14 -20.37 27.29
N LEU A 179 -27.30 -20.64 27.94
CA LEU A 179 -27.74 -20.45 29.34
C LEU A 179 -28.14 -19.01 29.69
N GLY A 180 -29.35 -18.70 30.19
CA GLY A 180 -30.29 -19.51 30.96
C GLY A 180 -30.45 -18.89 32.36
N ALA A 181 -31.62 -18.30 32.63
CA ALA A 181 -32.17 -17.90 33.92
C ALA A 181 -31.39 -16.89 34.80
N LEU A 182 -32.01 -15.75 35.12
CA LEU A 182 -32.63 -15.52 36.44
C LEU A 182 -33.48 -14.23 36.40
N VAL A 183 -34.77 -14.37 36.76
CA VAL A 183 -35.67 -13.27 37.10
C VAL A 183 -35.67 -13.14 38.63
N ALA A 184 -35.30 -11.96 39.13
CA ALA A 184 -35.57 -11.41 40.47
C ALA A 184 -34.85 -10.05 40.54
N ALA A 185 -35.32 -8.95 41.11
CA ALA A 185 -36.53 -8.57 41.83
C ALA A 185 -36.48 -7.02 41.88
N SER A 186 -37.62 -6.33 41.79
CA SER A 186 -37.90 -5.02 42.43
C SER A 186 -39.29 -4.54 42.00
N ALA A 187 -40.31 -4.96 42.74
CA ALA A 187 -41.46 -4.17 43.16
C ALA A 187 -42.02 -4.83 44.42
#